data_AF-A0A6V8LAX8-F1
#
_entry.id   AF-A0A6V8LAX8-F1
#
_cell.length_a   1.000
_cell.length_b   1.000
_cell.length_c   1.000
_cell.angle_alpha   90.00
_cell.angle_beta   90.00
_cell.angle_gamma   90.00
#
_symmetry.space_group_name_H-M   'P 1'
#
loop_
_entity.id
_entity.type
_entity.pdbx_description
1 polymer ?
#
loop_
_entity_poly.entity_id
_entity_poly.type
_entity_poly.pdbx_seq_one_letter_code
_entity_poly.pdbx_strand_id
1 'polypeptide(L)'
;MPYTGDEKLSLHASLNRHREVVLWKVGGLDDERLRQPVTPSGTNLLGLVKHLAANEYAWFCQTFGRETEPSRSTTRTRTRTCAWSRTRAPTTCSRSTPAPGRRPTR
;
A
#
# COMPACT_ATOMS: atom_id res chain seq x y z
N MET A 1 7.42 -20.93 -6.75
CA MET A 1 6.09 -21.08 -6.13
C MET A 1 5.68 -22.52 -6.30
N PRO A 2 5.22 -23.22 -5.26
CA PRO A 2 4.59 -24.51 -5.46
C PRO A 2 3.34 -24.32 -6.33
N TYR A 3 3.19 -25.12 -7.37
CA TYR A 3 2.01 -25.08 -8.26
C TYR A 3 0.85 -25.92 -7.69
N THR A 4 1.09 -26.58 -6.56
CA THR A 4 0.18 -27.48 -5.85
C THR A 4 0.35 -27.29 -4.34
N GLY A 5 -0.74 -27.03 -3.61
CA GLY A 5 -0.74 -26.81 -2.15
C GLY A 5 -1.90 -25.91 -1.70
N ASP A 6 -2.13 -25.84 -0.38
CA ASP A 6 -3.12 -24.93 0.21
C ASP A 6 -2.84 -23.46 -0.15
N GLU A 7 -3.89 -22.64 -0.24
CA GLU A 7 -3.79 -21.23 -0.65
C GLU A 7 -2.85 -20.44 0.28
N LYS A 8 -2.92 -20.71 1.60
CA LYS A 8 -2.06 -20.08 2.60
C LYS A 8 -0.59 -20.44 2.38
N LEU A 9 -0.30 -21.70 2.09
CA LEU A 9 1.07 -22.17 1.81
C LEU A 9 1.63 -21.50 0.56
N SER A 10 0.82 -21.41 -0.50
CA SER A 10 1.20 -20.75 -1.75
C SER A 10 1.52 -19.26 -1.54
N LEU A 11 0.70 -18.56 -0.74
CA LEU A 11 0.94 -17.17 -0.38
C LEU A 11 2.24 -16.98 0.43
N HIS A 12 2.46 -17.81 1.45
CA HIS A 12 3.69 -17.73 2.25
C HIS A 12 4.94 -17.99 1.41
N ALA A 13 4.92 -19.03 0.56
CA ALA A 13 6.03 -19.32 -0.34
C ALA A 13 6.30 -18.15 -1.30
N SER A 14 5.23 -17.47 -1.73
CA SER A 14 5.35 -16.30 -2.59
C SER A 14 6.01 -15.10 -1.92
N LEU A 15 5.52 -14.73 -0.74
CA LEU A 15 6.06 -13.60 0.02
C LEU A 15 7.51 -13.86 0.44
N ASN A 16 7.84 -15.07 0.87
CA ASN A 16 9.21 -15.42 1.24
C ASN A 16 10.17 -15.29 0.06
N ARG A 17 9.80 -15.83 -1.12
CA ARG A 17 10.60 -15.66 -2.33
C ARG A 17 10.82 -14.18 -2.68
N HIS A 18 9.79 -13.34 -2.57
CA HIS A 18 9.93 -11.91 -2.87
C HIS A 18 10.84 -11.19 -1.88
N ARG A 19 10.75 -11.51 -0.58
CA ARG A 19 11.67 -10.97 0.44
C ARG A 19 13.10 -11.40 0.19
N GLU A 20 13.33 -12.67 -0.10
CA GLU A 20 14.66 -13.20 -0.45
C GLU A 20 15.26 -12.49 -1.66
N VAL A 21 14.47 -12.23 -2.71
CA VAL A 21 14.93 -11.49 -3.89
C VAL A 21 15.31 -10.05 -3.54
N VAL A 22 14.54 -9.38 -2.68
CA VAL A 22 14.88 -8.01 -2.25
C VAL A 22 16.17 -8.02 -1.45
N LEU A 23 16.32 -8.95 -0.49
CA LEU A 23 17.53 -9.10 0.32
C LEU A 23 18.75 -9.44 -0.55
N TRP A 24 18.60 -10.33 -1.53
CA TRP A 24 19.65 -10.65 -2.49
C TRP A 24 20.10 -9.41 -3.29
N LYS A 25 19.15 -8.57 -3.72
CA LYS A 25 19.46 -7.36 -4.50
C LYS A 25 20.15 -6.26 -3.70
N VAL A 26 19.83 -6.12 -2.41
CA VAL A 26 20.46 -5.13 -1.53
C VAL A 26 21.68 -5.67 -0.79
N GLY A 27 21.91 -6.98 -0.86
CA GLY A 27 23.04 -7.65 -0.22
C GLY A 27 24.37 -7.16 -0.78
N GLY A 28 25.33 -6.92 0.12
CA GLY A 28 26.67 -6.45 -0.24
C GLY A 28 26.80 -4.93 -0.46
N LEU A 29 25.73 -4.17 -0.28
CA LEU A 29 25.79 -2.70 -0.29
C LEU A 29 26.08 -2.15 1.11
N ASP A 30 26.87 -1.07 1.16
CA ASP A 30 27.06 -0.28 2.38
C ASP A 30 25.86 0.64 2.66
N ASP A 31 25.83 1.17 3.88
CA ASP A 31 24.74 1.99 4.40
C ASP A 31 24.59 3.32 3.62
N GLU A 32 25.70 3.89 3.17
CA GLU A 32 25.77 5.10 2.37
C GLU A 32 25.15 4.91 0.98
N ARG A 33 25.49 3.81 0.29
CA ARG A 33 24.94 3.45 -1.02
C ARG A 33 23.45 3.19 -0.94
N LEU A 34 22.97 2.56 0.14
CA LEU A 34 21.54 2.33 0.34
C LEU A 34 20.74 3.63 0.51
N ARG A 35 21.36 4.68 1.07
CA ARG A 35 20.75 6.00 1.29
C ARG A 35 20.87 6.93 0.09
N GLN A 36 21.80 6.67 -0.82
CA GLN A 36 22.03 7.51 -1.99
C GLN A 36 20.79 7.53 -2.91
N PRO A 37 20.26 8.73 -3.24
CA PRO A 37 19.24 8.85 -4.28
C PRO A 37 19.79 8.46 -5.64
N VAL A 38 19.12 7.54 -6.33
CA VAL A 38 19.50 7.07 -7.67
C VAL A 38 18.59 7.62 -8.77
N THR A 39 17.57 8.39 -8.39
CA THR A 39 16.65 9.05 -9.32
C THR A 39 16.45 10.52 -8.96
N PRO A 40 16.08 11.38 -9.93
CA PRO A 40 15.72 12.78 -9.67
C PRO A 40 14.53 12.95 -8.71
N SER A 41 13.67 11.93 -8.61
CA SER A 41 12.56 11.91 -7.64
C SER A 41 13.00 11.71 -6.18
N GLY A 42 14.30 11.52 -5.94
CA GLY A 42 14.84 11.29 -4.60
C GLY A 42 14.67 9.84 -4.10
N THR A 43 14.36 8.89 -5.00
CA THR A 43 14.17 7.49 -4.60
C THR A 43 15.52 6.84 -4.32
N ASN A 44 15.62 6.15 -3.18
CA ASN A 44 16.78 5.35 -2.79
C ASN A 44 16.36 3.93 -2.40
N LEU A 45 17.31 3.00 -2.35
CA LEU A 45 17.05 1.58 -2.09
C LEU A 45 16.54 1.35 -0.66
N LEU A 46 17.06 2.09 0.32
CA LEU A 46 16.58 2.03 1.70
C LEU A 46 15.09 2.41 1.81
N GLY A 47 14.68 3.44 1.09
CA GLY A 47 13.30 3.90 1.03
C GLY A 47 12.39 2.88 0.36
N LEU A 48 12.87 2.21 -0.68
CA LEU A 48 12.13 1.14 -1.35
C LEU A 48 11.89 -0.06 -0.41
N VAL A 49 12.92 -0.52 0.32
CA VAL A 49 12.77 -1.61 1.29
C VAL A 49 11.76 -1.25 2.39
N LYS A 50 11.86 -0.03 2.93
CA LYS A 50 10.89 0.49 3.90
C LYS A 50 9.46 0.53 3.34
N HIS A 51 9.31 0.97 2.09
CA HIS A 51 8.02 1.02 1.43
C HIS A 51 7.39 -0.37 1.28
N LEU A 52 8.16 -1.37 0.83
CA LEU A 52 7.68 -2.74 0.67
C LEU A 52 7.27 -3.36 2.01
N ALA A 53 8.07 -3.18 3.06
CA ALA A 53 7.75 -3.66 4.41
C ALA A 53 6.47 -3.01 4.97
N ALA A 54 6.32 -1.69 4.79
CA ALA A 54 5.13 -0.96 5.22
C ALA A 54 3.88 -1.40 4.44
N ASN A 55 4.01 -1.65 3.13
CA ASN A 55 2.91 -2.09 2.28
C ASN A 55 2.40 -3.48 2.71
N GLU A 56 3.32 -4.43 2.93
CA GLU A 56 2.98 -5.75 3.42
C GLU A 56 2.27 -5.70 4.79
N TYR A 57 2.84 -4.96 5.74
CA TYR A 57 2.24 -4.78 7.07
C TYR A 57 0.84 -4.17 7.00
N ALA A 58 0.68 -3.07 6.25
CA ALA A 58 -0.62 -2.40 6.12
C ALA A 58 -1.67 -3.29 5.44
N TRP A 59 -1.28 -4.04 4.42
CA TRP A 59 -2.20 -4.95 3.73
C TRP A 59 -2.69 -6.06 4.65
N PHE A 60 -1.80 -6.70 5.41
CA PHE A 60 -2.18 -7.73 6.37
C PHE A 60 -3.06 -7.18 7.49
N CYS A 61 -2.70 -6.04 8.08
CA CYS A 61 -3.52 -5.42 9.10
C CYS A 61 -4.92 -5.07 8.56
N GLN A 62 -5.01 -4.44 7.39
CA GLN A 62 -6.29 -4.08 6.78
C GLN A 62 -7.15 -5.32 6.43
N THR A 63 -6.52 -6.36 5.89
CA THR A 63 -7.23 -7.56 5.40
C THR A 63 -7.75 -8.40 6.56
N PHE A 64 -7.00 -8.49 7.65
CA PHE A 64 -7.36 -9.28 8.83
C PHE A 64 -7.97 -8.44 9.97
N GLY A 65 -8.32 -7.18 9.71
CA GLY A 65 -8.98 -6.30 10.68
C GLY A 65 -8.13 -5.93 11.90
N ARG A 66 -6.80 -5.95 11.76
CA ARG A 66 -5.87 -5.54 12.83
C ARG A 66 -5.55 -4.05 12.70
N GLU A 67 -5.29 -3.41 13.83
CA GLU A 67 -4.82 -2.03 13.85
C GLU A 67 -3.36 -1.96 13.40
N THR A 68 -3.02 -0.89 12.66
CA THR A 68 -1.63 -0.59 12.28
C THR A 68 -1.04 0.40 13.25
N GLU A 69 0.22 0.19 13.65
CA GLU A 69 0.97 1.23 14.34
C GLU A 69 1.10 2.49 13.46
N PRO A 70 1.01 3.69 14.05
CA PRO A 70 1.25 4.92 13.31
C PRO A 70 2.72 4.96 12.88
N SER A 71 2.98 4.65 11.61
CA SER A 71 4.33 4.69 11.06
C SER A 71 4.88 6.12 11.14
N ARG A 72 6.18 6.27 11.40
CA ARG A 72 6.85 7.58 11.50
C ARG A 72 6.71 8.43 10.22
N SER A 73 6.50 7.80 9.06
CA SER A 73 6.18 8.48 7.79
C SER A 73 4.75 9.05 7.75
N THR A 74 3.83 8.49 8.53
CA THR A 74 2.43 8.94 8.62
C THR A 74 2.26 10.12 9.57
N THR A 75 3.21 10.35 10.49
CA THR A 75 3.14 11.44 11.50
C THR A 75 3.18 12.85 10.88
N ARG A 76 3.64 13.03 9.63
CA ARG A 76 3.79 14.36 9.01
C ARG A 76 2.61 14.83 8.14
N THR A 77 1.51 14.09 8.01
CA THR A 77 0.36 14.59 7.24
C THR A 77 -0.96 14.08 7.83
N ARG A 78 -1.60 14.91 8.64
CA ARG A 78 -3.06 14.92 8.76
C ARG A 78 -3.61 15.02 7.34
N THR A 79 -4.39 14.03 6.93
CA THR A 79 -5.10 13.99 5.64
C THR A 79 -4.24 13.67 4.41
N ARG A 80 -3.83 12.40 4.26
CA ARG A 80 -3.81 11.69 2.97
C ARG A 80 -3.43 10.23 3.19
N THR A 81 -4.43 9.43 3.51
CA THR A 81 -4.37 7.99 3.31
C THR A 81 -3.92 7.72 1.88
N CYS A 82 -2.97 6.80 1.71
CA CYS A 82 -2.62 6.24 0.41
C CYS A 82 -3.93 5.88 -0.31
N ALA A 83 -4.19 6.53 -1.44
CA ALA A 83 -5.44 6.46 -2.20
C ALA A 83 -5.70 5.11 -2.89
N TRP A 84 -5.05 4.04 -2.43
CA TRP A 84 -5.17 2.69 -2.94
C TRP A 84 -6.40 1.96 -2.36
N SER A 85 -6.87 2.36 -1.18
CA SER A 85 -7.97 1.67 -0.47
C SER A 85 -9.36 2.23 -0.80
N ARG A 86 -9.56 2.74 -2.03
CA ARG A 86 -10.86 3.29 -2.47
C ARG A 86 -11.71 2.32 -3.30
N THR A 87 -11.43 1.01 -3.20
CA THR A 87 -12.29 -0.05 -3.75
C THR A 87 -12.89 -0.89 -2.62
N ARG A 88 -13.53 -0.25 -1.63
CA ARG A 88 -14.74 -0.84 -1.06
C ARG A 88 -15.89 -0.24 -1.85
N ALA A 89 -16.53 -1.07 -2.68
CA ALA A 89 -17.77 -0.73 -3.35
C ALA A 89 -18.76 -0.18 -2.31
N PRO A 90 -19.38 0.99 -2.53
CA PRO A 90 -20.62 1.28 -1.83
C PRO A 90 -21.68 0.36 -2.43
N THR A 91 -22.06 -0.66 -1.67
CA THR A 91 -23.34 -1.35 -1.86
C THR A 91 -24.43 -0.28 -1.83
N THR A 92 -25.37 -0.35 -2.79
CA THR A 92 -26.48 0.56 -3.07
C THR A 92 -26.14 1.82 -3.87
N CYS A 93 -26.09 1.63 -5.19
CA CYS A 93 -26.42 2.66 -6.16
C CYS A 93 -27.95 2.71 -6.27
N SER A 94 -28.62 3.59 -5.51
CA SER A 94 -30.00 3.99 -5.83
C SER A 94 -29.98 5.34 -6.54
N ARG A 95 -30.12 5.25 -7.86
CA ARG A 95 -30.33 6.33 -8.80
C ARG A 95 -31.72 6.95 -8.56
N SER A 96 -31.77 8.25 -8.30
CA SER A 96 -32.95 9.07 -8.63
C SER A 96 -32.61 10.56 -8.56
N THR A 97 -32.35 11.14 -9.72
CA THR A 97 -32.50 12.59 -9.96
C THR A 97 -33.98 12.88 -10.20
N PRO A 98 -34.51 13.99 -9.69
CA PRO A 98 -35.42 14.82 -10.49
C PRO A 98 -34.88 16.24 -10.65
N ALA A 99 -35.21 16.83 -11.80
CA ALA A 99 -34.73 18.10 -12.34
C ALA A 99 -35.44 19.35 -11.73
N PRO A 100 -35.22 20.59 -12.21
CA PRO A 100 -34.88 21.74 -11.37
C PRO A 100 -36.09 22.57 -10.91
N GLY A 101 -36.08 23.03 -9.66
CA GLY A 101 -37.02 24.03 -9.15
C GLY A 101 -36.54 25.45 -9.44
N ARG A 102 -37.12 26.14 -10.44
CA ARG A 102 -37.08 27.60 -10.54
C ARG A 102 -38.32 28.18 -9.87
N ARG A 103 -38.10 29.03 -8.86
CA ARG A 103 -39.13 29.84 -8.18
C ARG A 103 -39.72 30.86 -9.16
N PRO A 104 -41.04 31.15 -9.10
CA PRO A 104 -41.60 32.34 -9.71
C PRO A 104 -41.30 33.56 -8.83
N THR A 105 -40.74 34.62 -9.41
CA THR A 105 -40.77 35.97 -8.84
C THR A 105 -41.90 36.74 -9.52
N ARG A 106 -42.65 37.42 -8.66
CA ARG A 106 -43.83 38.27 -8.86
C ARG A 106 -43.81 39.20 -10.06
#